data_AF-N4X2U4-F1
#
_entry.id   AF-N4X2U4-F1
#
_cell.length_a   1.000
_cell.length_b   1.000
_cell.length_c   1.000
_cell.angle_alpha   90.00
_cell.angle_beta   90.00
_cell.angle_gamma   90.00
#
_symmetry.space_group_name_H-M   'P 1'
#
loop_
_entity.id
_entity.type
_entity.pdbx_description
1 polymer ?
#
loop_
_entity_poly.entity_id
_entity_poly.type
_entity_poly.pdbx_seq_one_letter_code
_entity_poly.pdbx_strand_id
1 'polypeptide(L)'
;MSEQLQRTAGAKGANGPREKQKKKKKTTTDGESIDEEEPTPLGGTLRAKDLKALVDASPNIQAFKNLGTGVLTPPQTASPSRSNFPSNSEELSLTAAETDRLAALHKEKVQLKDRLEVLKDREKFVSMAKEQAVRLADREKIKIKDFCGYDSRLSWSDAEFLLWRNSKHGRAVFQYSTLSPTDEQVSSIPDANDVDTMDIEIKETACLKKRCQKHPQWQKLNLQDARFEELEVVEAIKECEKDEQSVRERARRRGAKDGLAKELAGGDMSKVARNREGWVETVKT
;
A
#
# COMPACT_ATOMS: atom_id res chain seq x y z
N MET A 1 30.27 -8.41 47.95
CA MET A 1 29.35 -7.32 48.33
C MET A 1 29.05 -6.56 47.05
N SER A 2 28.09 -7.07 46.27
CA SER A 2 26.72 -6.50 46.09
C SER A 2 26.76 -5.56 44.87
N GLU A 3 25.94 -5.58 43.82
CA GLU A 3 24.70 -6.23 43.38
C GLU A 3 24.72 -6.08 41.85
N GLN A 4 24.51 -7.14 41.06
CA GLN A 4 23.28 -7.47 40.31
C GLN A 4 22.77 -6.39 39.31
N LEU A 5 22.36 -6.66 38.07
CA LEU A 5 22.30 -7.87 37.20
C LEU A 5 21.88 -7.43 35.77
N GLN A 6 22.52 -8.04 34.75
CA GLN A 6 22.05 -8.52 33.42
C GLN A 6 21.18 -7.61 32.50
N ARG A 7 21.57 -7.21 31.29
CA ARG A 7 21.98 -7.93 30.04
C ARG A 7 20.89 -8.78 29.33
N THR A 8 20.35 -8.18 28.26
CA THR A 8 20.18 -8.67 26.85
C THR A 8 19.48 -9.99 26.49
N ALA A 9 18.59 -9.84 25.49
CA ALA A 9 18.41 -10.64 24.25
C ALA A 9 17.60 -11.96 24.26
N GLY A 10 16.43 -11.91 23.59
CA GLY A 10 16.09 -12.74 22.42
C GLY A 10 15.81 -14.24 22.56
N ALA A 11 14.56 -14.61 22.23
CA ALA A 11 14.14 -15.70 21.32
C ALA A 11 13.19 -16.81 21.86
N LYS A 12 12.25 -17.14 20.97
CA LYS A 12 11.49 -18.41 20.77
C LYS A 12 10.21 -18.70 21.58
N GLY A 13 9.13 -18.91 20.82
CA GLY A 13 8.45 -20.21 20.78
C GLY A 13 7.04 -20.27 21.37
N ALA A 14 6.03 -20.17 20.52
CA ALA A 14 4.66 -20.57 20.82
C ALA A 14 4.47 -22.06 20.48
N ASN A 15 3.92 -22.85 21.42
CA ASN A 15 3.19 -24.09 21.18
C ASN A 15 2.23 -24.36 22.36
N GLY A 16 0.96 -24.66 22.07
CA GLY A 16 -0.15 -24.87 23.03
C GLY A 16 -0.09 -26.19 23.83
N PRO A 17 -1.15 -26.59 24.58
CA PRO A 17 -2.51 -26.76 24.07
C PRO A 17 -3.67 -26.30 25.02
N ARG A 18 -4.89 -26.42 24.48
CA ARG A 18 -6.21 -26.07 25.03
C ARG A 18 -6.60 -26.82 26.32
N GLU A 19 -7.31 -26.15 27.22
CA GLU A 19 -8.42 -26.77 27.98
C GLU A 19 -9.62 -25.82 28.15
N LYS A 20 -10.81 -26.43 28.14
CA LYS A 20 -12.14 -25.82 28.25
C LYS A 20 -12.50 -25.62 29.72
N GLN A 21 -13.17 -24.53 30.11
CA GLN A 21 -14.30 -24.62 31.07
C GLN A 21 -15.20 -23.36 31.17
N LYS A 22 -16.48 -23.63 30.89
CA LYS A 22 -17.77 -23.10 31.39
C LYS A 22 -17.86 -21.77 32.18
N LYS A 23 -18.74 -20.90 31.63
CA LYS A 23 -19.80 -20.06 32.26
C LYS A 23 -19.70 -19.77 33.77
N LYS A 24 -19.64 -18.48 34.13
CA LYS A 24 -20.47 -17.90 35.19
C LYS A 24 -20.81 -16.43 34.91
N LYS A 25 -22.11 -16.18 34.73
CA LYS A 25 -22.73 -14.86 34.68
C LYS A 25 -22.66 -14.26 36.10
N LYS A 26 -21.92 -13.18 36.29
CA LYS A 26 -22.03 -12.33 37.49
C LYS A 26 -21.97 -10.87 37.06
N THR A 27 -23.12 -10.23 37.14
CA THR A 27 -23.32 -8.79 37.07
C THR A 27 -22.64 -8.17 38.30
N THR A 28 -21.62 -7.35 38.09
CA THR A 28 -21.22 -6.27 39.00
C THR A 28 -20.44 -5.25 38.18
N THR A 29 -21.00 -4.05 38.11
CA THR A 29 -20.32 -2.75 38.08
C THR A 29 -18.87 -2.82 38.54
N ASP A 30 -17.95 -2.50 37.64
CA ASP A 30 -17.00 -1.39 37.74
C ASP A 30 -15.90 -1.64 36.71
N GLY A 31 -16.01 -0.91 35.59
CA GLY A 31 -15.10 -1.00 34.46
C GLY A 31 -13.79 -0.32 34.78
N GLU A 32 -12.92 -1.02 35.50
CA GLU A 32 -11.51 -0.70 35.59
C GLU A 32 -10.79 -1.53 34.50
N SER A 33 -10.66 -0.94 33.32
CA SER A 33 -9.82 -1.45 32.24
C SER A 33 -8.96 -0.31 31.73
N ILE A 34 -7.68 -0.37 32.08
CA ILE A 34 -6.53 -0.17 31.20
C ILE A 34 -6.90 0.60 29.93
N ASP A 35 -6.75 1.92 29.99
CA ASP A 35 -6.39 2.69 28.81
C ASP A 35 -5.11 3.42 29.17
N GLU A 36 -4.09 3.09 28.40
CA GLU A 36 -2.84 3.81 28.29
C GLU A 36 -3.11 5.33 28.23
N GLU A 37 -2.15 6.08 28.72
CA GLU A 37 -2.07 7.54 28.77
C GLU A 37 -2.26 8.15 27.36
N GLU A 38 -3.51 8.15 26.88
CA GLU A 38 -3.89 8.73 25.61
C GLU A 38 -3.69 10.24 25.72
N PRO A 39 -2.87 10.85 24.86
CA PRO A 39 -2.46 12.25 25.02
C PRO A 39 -3.70 13.13 25.08
N THR A 40 -3.73 14.03 26.08
CA THR A 40 -4.83 14.97 26.25
C THR A 40 -4.98 15.77 24.95
N PRO A 41 -6.16 15.80 24.31
CA PRO A 41 -6.31 16.49 23.04
C PRO A 41 -6.07 17.99 23.24
N LEU A 42 -5.10 18.56 22.52
CA LEU A 42 -4.79 20.00 22.52
C LEU A 42 -5.84 20.85 21.76
N GLY A 43 -7.11 20.44 21.79
CA GLY A 43 -8.24 21.13 21.16
C GLY A 43 -9.28 20.19 20.55
N GLY A 44 -10.53 20.65 20.45
CA GLY A 44 -11.68 19.91 19.89
C GLY A 44 -12.87 19.81 20.85
N THR A 45 -13.87 18.99 20.49
CA THR A 45 -15.05 18.72 21.32
C THR A 45 -14.66 17.98 22.61
N LEU A 46 -15.12 18.45 23.77
CA LEU A 46 -14.82 17.85 25.07
C LEU A 46 -15.27 16.38 25.13
N ARG A 47 -14.38 15.48 25.57
CA ARG A 47 -14.73 14.07 25.79
C ARG A 47 -15.45 13.91 27.13
N ALA A 48 -16.12 12.78 27.31
CA ALA A 48 -16.85 12.49 28.54
C ALA A 48 -15.94 12.47 29.79
N LYS A 49 -14.70 11.97 29.66
CA LYS A 49 -13.70 11.96 30.75
C LYS A 49 -13.29 13.40 31.14
N ASP A 50 -13.08 14.26 30.14
CA ASP A 50 -12.71 15.67 30.35
C ASP A 50 -13.87 16.46 30.98
N LEU A 51 -15.11 16.21 30.54
CA LEU A 51 -16.29 16.81 31.13
C LEU A 51 -16.48 16.40 32.60
N LYS A 52 -16.26 15.11 32.91
CA LYS A 52 -16.31 14.61 34.29
C LYS A 52 -15.26 15.29 35.17
N ALA A 53 -14.03 15.43 34.68
CA ALA A 53 -12.97 16.13 35.41
C ALA A 53 -13.33 17.59 35.69
N LEU A 54 -13.94 18.31 34.74
CA LEU A 54 -14.38 19.69 34.94
C LEU A 54 -15.52 19.81 35.97
N VAL A 55 -16.42 18.83 36.00
CA VAL A 55 -17.50 18.76 37.00
C VAL A 55 -16.93 18.46 38.38
N ASP A 56 -16.03 17.48 38.50
CA ASP A 56 -15.43 17.07 39.77
C ASP A 56 -14.49 18.19 40.33
N ALA A 57 -13.85 18.97 39.46
CA ALA A 57 -13.00 20.10 39.83
C ALA A 57 -13.80 21.35 40.24
N SER A 58 -15.10 21.43 39.94
CA SER A 58 -15.92 22.59 40.24
C SER A 58 -16.72 22.39 41.53
N PRO A 59 -16.53 23.24 42.56
CA PRO A 59 -17.18 23.05 43.87
C PRO A 59 -18.70 23.28 43.85
N ASN A 60 -19.22 24.01 42.84
CA ASN A 60 -20.66 24.23 42.68
C ASN A 60 -21.00 24.59 41.23
N ILE A 61 -22.30 24.63 40.91
CA ILE A 61 -22.79 24.90 39.55
C ILE A 61 -22.43 26.30 39.03
N GLN A 62 -22.29 27.29 39.92
CA GLN A 62 -21.92 28.65 39.52
C GLN A 62 -20.44 28.72 39.16
N ALA A 63 -19.58 28.04 39.93
CA ALA A 63 -18.17 27.88 39.60
C ALA A 63 -17.99 27.15 38.25
N PHE A 64 -18.80 26.13 37.97
CA PHE A 64 -18.75 25.40 36.70
C PHE A 64 -19.16 26.30 35.52
N LYS A 65 -20.23 27.08 35.69
CA LYS A 65 -20.69 28.07 34.69
C LYS A 65 -19.68 29.19 34.45
N ASN A 66 -18.87 29.52 35.46
CA ASN A 66 -17.84 30.54 35.38
C ASN A 66 -16.48 29.98 34.89
N LEU A 67 -16.38 28.68 34.58
CA LEU A 67 -15.19 28.13 33.93
C LEU A 67 -15.02 28.81 32.55
N GLY A 68 -13.87 29.45 32.35
CA GLY A 68 -13.55 30.16 31.10
C GLY A 68 -13.99 31.63 31.04
N THR A 69 -14.80 32.14 31.98
CA THR A 69 -15.26 33.55 31.95
C THR A 69 -14.20 34.56 32.42
N GLY A 70 -13.11 34.08 33.03
CA GLY A 70 -11.99 34.89 33.52
C GLY A 70 -10.70 34.74 32.72
N VAL A 71 -10.71 33.95 31.64
CA VAL A 71 -9.57 33.95 30.71
C VAL A 71 -9.65 35.26 29.96
N LEU A 72 -8.78 36.20 30.34
CA LEU A 72 -8.51 37.41 29.57
C LEU A 72 -8.39 36.96 28.12
N THR A 73 -9.39 37.33 27.31
CA THR A 73 -9.32 37.10 25.88
C THR A 73 -7.96 37.64 25.46
N PRO A 74 -7.09 36.83 24.82
CA PRO A 74 -5.83 37.37 24.33
C PRO A 74 -6.14 38.69 23.61
N PRO A 75 -5.38 39.78 23.87
CA PRO A 75 -5.68 41.09 23.33
C PRO A 75 -6.01 40.91 21.85
N GLN A 76 -7.14 41.45 21.36
CA GLN A 76 -7.66 41.18 20.02
C GLN A 76 -6.50 41.10 19.02
N THR A 77 -5.99 39.88 18.79
CA THR A 77 -5.05 39.65 17.73
C THR A 77 -5.94 39.80 16.52
N ALA A 78 -5.65 40.81 15.69
CA ALA A 78 -6.43 41.09 14.50
C ALA A 78 -6.71 39.74 13.82
N SER A 79 -7.97 39.32 13.84
CA SER A 79 -8.37 38.12 13.14
C SER A 79 -7.91 38.30 11.70
N PRO A 80 -7.21 37.34 11.09
CA PRO A 80 -6.68 37.53 9.76
C PRO A 80 -7.83 37.99 8.86
N SER A 81 -7.71 39.20 8.33
CA SER A 81 -8.75 39.88 7.54
C SER A 81 -8.96 39.24 6.15
N ARG A 82 -8.36 38.08 5.93
CA ARG A 82 -8.45 37.32 4.68
C ARG A 82 -9.43 36.17 4.89
N SER A 83 -10.58 36.27 4.24
CA SER A 83 -11.58 35.20 4.13
C SER A 83 -11.08 33.99 3.31
N ASN A 84 -9.98 34.15 2.57
CA ASN A 84 -9.33 33.08 1.81
C ASN A 84 -7.94 32.82 2.39
N PHE A 85 -7.77 31.68 3.03
CA PHE A 85 -6.46 31.05 3.12
C PHE A 85 -6.07 30.64 1.68
N PRO A 86 -4.86 30.95 1.19
CA PRO A 86 -4.45 30.47 -0.12
C PRO A 86 -4.64 28.95 -0.13
N SER A 87 -5.50 28.46 -1.04
CA SER A 87 -5.52 27.02 -1.30
C SER A 87 -4.16 26.71 -1.87
N ASN A 88 -3.28 26.11 -1.05
CA ASN A 88 -1.90 25.82 -1.40
C ASN A 88 -1.84 24.82 -2.57
N SER A 89 -2.04 25.34 -3.79
CA SER A 89 -1.22 25.01 -4.95
C SER A 89 0.11 25.76 -4.85
N GLU A 90 0.66 25.84 -3.64
CA GLU A 90 2.01 26.34 -3.43
C GLU A 90 2.95 25.27 -3.95
N GLU A 91 3.68 25.64 -5.00
CA GLU A 91 4.91 24.98 -5.39
C GLU A 91 5.76 24.78 -4.13
N LEU A 92 5.70 23.57 -3.57
CA LEU A 92 6.39 23.21 -2.35
C LEU A 92 7.87 23.53 -2.56
N SER A 93 8.46 24.36 -1.69
CA SER A 93 9.89 24.64 -1.77
C SER A 93 10.66 23.40 -1.30
N LEU A 94 10.84 22.43 -2.19
CA LEU A 94 11.54 21.17 -1.96
C LEU A 94 13.05 21.41 -1.86
N THR A 95 13.74 20.63 -1.05
CA THR A 95 15.21 20.56 -1.11
C THR A 95 15.65 19.69 -2.30
N ALA A 96 16.93 19.75 -2.66
CA ALA A 96 17.48 18.86 -3.69
C ALA A 96 17.26 17.39 -3.33
N ALA A 97 17.61 16.99 -2.10
CA ALA A 97 17.41 15.64 -1.60
C ALA A 97 15.93 15.19 -1.60
N GLU A 98 14.99 16.07 -1.30
CA GLU A 98 13.56 15.75 -1.35
C GLU A 98 13.06 15.58 -2.79
N THR A 99 13.58 16.40 -3.71
CA THR A 99 13.28 16.31 -5.14
C THR A 99 13.79 14.98 -5.70
N ASP A 100 15.03 14.60 -5.36
CA ASP A 100 15.64 13.34 -5.77
C ASP A 100 14.87 12.14 -5.17
N ARG A 101 14.49 12.20 -3.89
CA ARG A 101 13.68 11.16 -3.26
C ARG A 101 12.31 11.01 -3.91
N LEU A 102 11.64 12.13 -4.24
CA LEU A 102 10.35 12.10 -4.92
C LEU A 102 10.48 11.54 -6.35
N ALA A 103 11.55 11.87 -7.07
CA ALA A 103 11.83 11.31 -8.39
C ALA A 103 12.08 9.79 -8.31
N ALA A 104 12.82 9.33 -7.30
CA ALA A 104 13.07 7.90 -7.07
C ALA A 104 11.77 7.15 -6.75
N LEU A 105 10.95 7.67 -5.81
CA LEU A 105 9.64 7.09 -5.47
C LEU A 105 8.69 7.06 -6.67
N HIS A 106 8.70 8.11 -7.50
CA HIS A 106 7.91 8.13 -8.73
C HIS A 106 8.32 7.03 -9.69
N LYS A 107 9.63 6.85 -9.92
CA LYS A 107 10.16 5.78 -10.77
C LYS A 107 9.78 4.39 -10.24
N GLU A 108 9.94 4.17 -8.94
CA GLU A 108 9.57 2.93 -8.28
C GLU A 108 8.07 2.63 -8.43
N LYS A 109 7.20 3.63 -8.21
CA LYS A 109 5.75 3.48 -8.39
C LYS A 109 5.37 3.15 -9.83
N VAL A 110 6.03 3.74 -10.84
CA VAL A 110 5.80 3.39 -12.24
C VAL A 110 6.18 1.93 -12.50
N GLN A 111 7.35 1.49 -12.03
CA GLN A 111 7.80 0.11 -12.18
C GLN A 111 6.87 -0.90 -11.49
N LEU A 112 6.40 -0.58 -10.27
CA LEU A 112 5.45 -1.42 -9.54
C LEU A 112 4.09 -1.48 -10.26
N LYS A 113 3.62 -0.37 -10.83
CA LYS A 113 2.39 -0.35 -11.63
C LYS A 113 2.51 -1.20 -12.89
N ASP A 114 3.62 -1.08 -13.60
CA ASP A 114 3.89 -1.92 -14.78
C ASP A 114 3.89 -3.40 -14.39
N ARG A 115 4.57 -3.76 -13.29
CA ARG A 115 4.57 -5.14 -12.76
C ARG A 115 3.16 -5.60 -12.37
N LEU A 116 2.35 -4.75 -11.75
CA LEU A 116 0.98 -5.06 -11.38
C LEU A 116 0.12 -5.40 -12.60
N GLU A 117 0.26 -4.66 -13.70
CA GLU A 117 -0.43 -4.98 -14.96
C GLU A 117 0.04 -6.32 -15.55
N VAL A 118 1.30 -6.68 -15.38
CA VAL A 118 1.80 -8.02 -15.76
C VAL A 118 1.12 -9.13 -14.96
N LEU A 119 1.02 -8.95 -13.65
CA LEU A 119 0.41 -9.95 -12.76
C LEU A 119 -1.09 -10.12 -13.00
N LYS A 120 -1.82 -9.02 -13.24
CA LYS A 120 -3.26 -9.08 -13.61
C LYS A 120 -3.50 -9.91 -14.87
N ASP A 121 -2.65 -9.74 -15.88
CA ASP A 121 -2.76 -10.56 -17.08
C ASP A 121 -2.28 -12.00 -16.86
N ARG A 122 -1.41 -12.24 -15.89
CA ARG A 122 -1.10 -13.60 -15.43
C ARG A 122 -2.32 -14.25 -14.78
N GLU A 123 -3.05 -13.56 -13.90
CA GLU A 123 -4.34 -14.04 -13.36
C GLU A 123 -5.35 -14.31 -14.50
N LYS A 124 -5.48 -13.37 -15.44
CA LYS A 124 -6.36 -13.54 -16.61
C LYS A 124 -5.93 -14.74 -17.46
N PHE A 125 -4.64 -14.97 -17.64
CA PHE A 125 -4.11 -16.14 -18.34
C PHE A 125 -4.49 -17.45 -17.65
N VAL A 126 -4.41 -17.53 -16.31
CA VAL A 126 -4.86 -18.71 -15.55
C VAL A 126 -6.35 -18.99 -15.80
N SER A 127 -7.18 -17.94 -15.85
CA SER A 127 -8.60 -18.07 -16.16
C SER A 127 -8.84 -18.59 -17.58
N MET A 128 -8.13 -18.05 -18.58
CA MET A 128 -8.20 -18.53 -19.96
C MET A 128 -7.70 -19.98 -20.10
N ALA A 129 -6.64 -20.36 -19.39
CA ALA A 129 -6.12 -21.74 -19.37
C ALA A 129 -7.15 -22.71 -18.78
N LYS A 130 -7.87 -22.31 -17.75
CA LYS A 130 -8.96 -23.10 -17.16
C LYS A 130 -10.10 -23.30 -18.16
N GLU A 131 -10.51 -22.26 -18.88
CA GLU A 131 -11.54 -22.37 -19.92
C GLU A 131 -11.10 -23.28 -21.07
N GLN A 132 -9.85 -23.17 -21.50
CA GLN A 132 -9.27 -24.03 -22.52
C GLN A 132 -9.23 -25.49 -22.06
N ALA A 133 -8.88 -25.74 -20.80
CA ALA A 133 -8.94 -27.09 -20.23
C ALA A 133 -10.36 -27.69 -20.28
N VAL A 134 -11.41 -26.88 -20.08
CA VAL A 134 -12.81 -27.33 -20.23
C VAL A 134 -13.11 -27.69 -21.69
N ARG A 135 -12.77 -26.82 -22.64
CA ARG A 135 -12.99 -27.07 -24.09
C ARG A 135 -12.27 -28.34 -24.57
N LEU A 136 -11.04 -28.54 -24.11
CA LEU A 136 -10.25 -29.73 -24.43
C LEU A 136 -10.83 -31.00 -23.80
N ALA A 137 -11.30 -30.93 -22.54
CA ALA A 137 -11.96 -32.07 -21.90
C ALA A 137 -13.19 -32.53 -22.69
N ASP A 138 -14.00 -31.59 -23.18
CA ASP A 138 -15.19 -31.87 -23.99
C ASP A 138 -14.81 -32.51 -25.33
N ARG A 139 -13.77 -32.00 -26.00
CA ARG A 139 -13.25 -32.54 -27.26
C ARG A 139 -12.75 -33.98 -27.09
N GLU A 140 -12.00 -34.24 -26.02
CA GLU A 140 -11.47 -35.57 -25.71
C GLU A 140 -12.52 -36.50 -25.07
N LYS A 141 -13.76 -36.02 -24.85
CA LYS A 141 -14.85 -36.74 -24.17
C LYS A 141 -14.43 -37.26 -22.79
N ILE A 142 -13.60 -36.50 -22.08
CA ILE A 142 -13.12 -36.79 -20.74
C ILE A 142 -13.93 -35.94 -19.76
N LYS A 143 -14.37 -36.53 -18.64
CA LYS A 143 -15.00 -35.76 -17.57
C LYS A 143 -14.05 -34.67 -17.09
N ILE A 144 -14.50 -33.43 -17.02
CA ILE A 144 -13.69 -32.26 -16.61
C ILE A 144 -12.91 -32.52 -15.31
N LYS A 145 -13.53 -33.15 -14.31
CA LYS A 145 -12.89 -33.49 -13.02
C LYS A 145 -11.69 -34.45 -13.13
N ASP A 146 -11.64 -35.24 -14.20
CA ASP A 146 -10.61 -36.23 -14.44
C ASP A 146 -9.56 -35.72 -15.44
N PHE A 147 -9.80 -34.59 -16.12
CA PHE A 147 -8.90 -34.00 -17.10
C PHE A 147 -7.88 -33.05 -16.43
N CYS A 148 -6.62 -33.11 -16.84
CA CYS A 148 -5.58 -32.22 -16.28
C CYS A 148 -5.67 -30.82 -16.89
N GLY A 149 -5.44 -30.67 -18.20
CA GLY A 149 -5.51 -29.40 -18.91
C GLY A 149 -4.50 -28.34 -18.48
N TYR A 150 -3.45 -28.72 -17.72
CA TYR A 150 -2.38 -27.81 -17.33
C TYR A 150 -1.68 -27.25 -18.56
N ASP A 151 -1.55 -25.93 -18.65
CA ASP A 151 -0.81 -25.26 -19.71
C ASP A 151 0.64 -25.02 -19.27
N SER A 152 1.63 -25.48 -20.05
CA SER A 152 3.05 -25.37 -19.74
C SER A 152 3.53 -23.92 -19.55
N ARG A 153 2.83 -22.94 -20.10
CA ARG A 153 3.14 -21.51 -19.95
C ARG A 153 2.88 -20.99 -18.54
N LEU A 154 2.12 -21.72 -17.72
CA LEU A 154 1.91 -21.37 -16.31
C LEU A 154 3.21 -21.37 -15.51
N SER A 155 4.19 -22.20 -15.90
CA SER A 155 5.53 -22.25 -15.29
C SER A 155 6.53 -21.25 -15.84
N TRP A 156 6.14 -20.37 -16.77
CA TRP A 156 7.03 -19.35 -17.31
C TRP A 156 7.45 -18.34 -16.23
N SER A 157 8.68 -17.86 -16.36
CA SER A 157 9.15 -16.68 -15.66
C SER A 157 8.42 -15.42 -16.16
N ASP A 158 8.47 -14.35 -15.37
CA ASP A 158 7.88 -13.06 -15.76
C ASP A 158 8.44 -12.56 -17.08
N ALA A 159 9.74 -12.76 -17.33
CA ALA A 159 10.40 -12.34 -18.56
C ALA A 159 9.90 -13.12 -19.79
N GLU A 160 9.77 -14.44 -19.69
CA GLU A 160 9.24 -15.29 -20.77
C GLU A 160 7.77 -14.96 -21.05
N PHE A 161 6.97 -14.82 -19.98
CA PHE A 161 5.57 -14.45 -20.10
C PHE A 161 5.40 -13.07 -20.74
N LEU A 162 6.22 -12.09 -20.36
CA LEU A 162 6.23 -10.76 -20.95
C LEU A 162 6.60 -10.79 -22.43
N LEU A 163 7.62 -11.54 -22.80
CA LEU A 163 8.04 -11.69 -24.20
C LEU A 163 6.88 -12.26 -25.04
N TRP A 164 6.25 -13.33 -24.58
CA TRP A 164 5.10 -13.92 -25.27
C TRP A 164 3.89 -13.00 -25.27
N ARG A 165 3.52 -12.40 -24.15
CA ARG A 165 2.38 -11.48 -24.02
C ARG A 165 2.51 -10.31 -24.99
N ASN A 166 3.73 -9.81 -25.16
CA ASN A 166 4.04 -8.70 -26.05
C ASN A 166 4.21 -9.15 -27.51
N SER A 167 4.16 -10.45 -27.83
CA SER A 167 4.11 -10.94 -29.21
C SER A 167 2.75 -10.64 -29.87
N LYS A 168 2.70 -10.71 -31.20
CA LYS A 168 1.45 -10.55 -31.95
C LYS A 168 0.36 -11.55 -31.50
N HIS A 169 0.76 -12.81 -31.30
CA HIS A 169 -0.14 -13.86 -30.82
C HIS A 169 -0.60 -13.60 -29.38
N GLY A 170 0.30 -13.25 -28.46
CA GLY A 170 -0.06 -12.95 -27.07
C GLY A 170 -1.05 -11.79 -26.97
N ARG A 171 -0.82 -10.71 -27.72
CA ARG A 171 -1.76 -9.57 -27.80
C ARG A 171 -3.13 -10.01 -28.32
N ALA A 172 -3.19 -10.85 -29.35
CA ALA A 172 -4.44 -11.43 -29.84
C ALA A 172 -5.16 -12.24 -28.75
N VAL A 173 -4.42 -13.07 -28.01
CA VAL A 173 -4.97 -13.89 -26.91
C VAL A 173 -5.68 -13.02 -25.87
N PHE A 174 -5.06 -11.90 -25.45
CA PHE A 174 -5.65 -11.01 -24.46
C PHE A 174 -6.79 -10.14 -25.01
N GLN A 175 -6.71 -9.73 -26.27
CA GLN A 175 -7.76 -8.95 -26.95
C GLN A 175 -9.03 -9.77 -27.16
N TYR A 176 -8.90 -11.01 -27.62
CA TYR A 176 -10.04 -11.91 -27.88
C TYR A 176 -10.38 -12.82 -26.70
N SER A 177 -9.62 -12.73 -25.60
CA SER A 177 -9.78 -13.54 -24.39
C SER A 177 -9.84 -15.04 -24.67
N THR A 178 -8.94 -15.53 -25.52
CA THR A 178 -8.84 -16.95 -25.88
C THR A 178 -7.39 -17.36 -26.13
N LEU A 179 -6.93 -18.50 -25.58
CA LEU A 179 -5.57 -18.98 -25.84
C LEU A 179 -5.35 -19.57 -27.24
N SER A 180 -6.41 -19.68 -28.04
CA SER A 180 -6.39 -20.23 -29.39
C SER A 180 -7.08 -19.25 -30.36
N PRO A 181 -6.51 -18.05 -30.56
CA PRO A 181 -7.02 -17.08 -31.53
C PRO A 181 -6.87 -17.64 -32.95
N THR A 182 -7.76 -17.25 -33.86
CA THR A 182 -7.65 -17.63 -35.28
C THR A 182 -6.56 -16.82 -35.98
N ASP A 183 -6.05 -17.30 -37.11
CA ASP A 183 -5.01 -16.59 -37.87
C ASP A 183 -5.47 -15.19 -38.34
N GLU A 184 -6.75 -15.04 -38.65
CA GLU A 184 -7.38 -13.74 -38.96
C GLU A 184 -7.34 -12.79 -37.74
N GLN A 185 -7.64 -13.31 -36.55
CA GLN A 185 -7.59 -12.55 -35.30
C GLN A 185 -6.15 -12.12 -34.98
N VAL A 186 -5.17 -12.99 -35.18
CA VAL A 186 -3.75 -12.65 -34.99
C VAL A 186 -3.30 -11.61 -36.02
N SER A 187 -3.70 -11.76 -37.28
CA SER A 187 -3.36 -10.83 -38.37
C SER A 187 -3.95 -9.44 -38.17
N SER A 188 -5.10 -9.33 -37.49
CA SER A 188 -5.74 -8.05 -37.18
C SER A 188 -4.99 -7.21 -36.13
N ILE A 189 -4.07 -7.81 -35.38
CA ILE A 189 -3.28 -7.10 -34.37
C ILE A 189 -2.21 -6.26 -35.05
N PRO A 190 -2.12 -4.94 -34.76
CA PRO A 190 -1.06 -4.10 -35.31
C PRO A 190 0.32 -4.58 -34.84
N ASP A 191 1.29 -4.53 -35.75
CA ASP A 191 2.68 -4.87 -35.46
C ASP A 191 3.31 -3.72 -34.68
N ALA A 192 3.18 -3.79 -33.36
CA ALA A 192 3.63 -2.74 -32.45
C ALA A 192 5.13 -2.78 -32.18
N ASN A 193 5.83 -3.87 -32.53
CA ASN A 193 7.27 -4.02 -32.33
C ASN A 193 7.83 -5.06 -33.33
N ASP A 194 8.95 -4.73 -33.96
CA ASP A 194 9.79 -5.57 -34.84
C ASP A 194 10.56 -6.64 -34.04
N VAL A 195 9.95 -7.15 -32.96
CA VAL A 195 10.50 -8.29 -32.22
C VAL A 195 10.03 -9.51 -32.98
N ASP A 196 10.95 -9.94 -33.83
CA ASP A 196 10.82 -11.01 -34.78
C ASP A 196 10.09 -12.21 -34.19
N THR A 197 9.31 -12.80 -35.07
CA THR A 197 8.33 -13.84 -34.81
C THR A 197 9.03 -15.01 -34.15
N MET A 198 9.00 -15.10 -32.81
CA MET A 198 9.12 -16.43 -32.23
C MET A 198 7.91 -17.18 -32.76
N ASP A 199 8.15 -18.04 -33.76
CA ASP A 199 7.40 -19.25 -34.01
C ASP A 199 7.48 -20.05 -32.71
N ILE A 200 6.71 -19.60 -31.72
CA ILE A 200 6.29 -20.43 -30.61
C ILE A 200 5.40 -21.43 -31.31
N GLU A 201 6.03 -22.48 -31.83
CA GLU A 201 5.35 -23.65 -32.34
C GLU A 201 4.25 -23.90 -31.32
N ILE A 202 3.00 -23.84 -31.79
CA ILE A 202 1.81 -24.17 -31.02
C ILE A 202 1.82 -25.71 -30.83
N LYS A 203 2.96 -26.25 -30.38
CA LYS A 203 3.09 -27.56 -29.78
C LYS A 203 2.11 -27.57 -28.63
N GLU A 204 1.35 -28.64 -28.53
CA GLU A 204 0.31 -28.86 -27.52
C GLU A 204 0.79 -28.43 -26.12
N THR A 205 0.47 -27.19 -25.73
CA THR A 205 0.91 -26.62 -24.44
C THR A 205 0.12 -27.22 -23.29
N ALA A 206 -1.05 -27.79 -23.59
CA ALA A 206 -1.98 -28.35 -22.62
C ALA A 206 -1.70 -29.84 -22.34
N CYS A 207 -1.67 -30.20 -21.05
CA CYS A 207 -1.53 -31.57 -20.60
C CYS A 207 -2.84 -32.35 -20.77
N LEU A 208 -2.87 -33.29 -21.71
CA LEU A 208 -4.05 -34.12 -22.01
C LEU A 208 -4.26 -35.31 -21.06
N LYS A 209 -3.41 -35.47 -20.03
CA LYS A 209 -3.45 -36.64 -19.14
C LYS A 209 -4.67 -36.63 -18.22
N LYS A 210 -5.25 -37.81 -17.98
CA LYS A 210 -6.25 -38.01 -16.93
C LYS A 210 -5.58 -38.04 -15.55
N ARG A 211 -6.12 -37.32 -14.57
CA ARG A 211 -5.67 -37.27 -13.15
C ARG A 211 -4.14 -37.18 -13.00
N CYS A 212 -3.54 -36.24 -13.71
CA CYS A 212 -2.09 -36.07 -13.74
C CYS A 212 -1.52 -35.77 -12.34
N GLN A 213 -0.56 -36.59 -11.89
CA GLN A 213 0.11 -36.40 -10.59
C GLN A 213 1.17 -35.29 -10.61
N LYS A 214 1.60 -34.83 -11.81
CA LYS A 214 2.60 -33.76 -11.94
C LYS A 214 2.01 -32.36 -11.76
N HIS A 215 0.71 -32.18 -12.04
CA HIS A 215 0.04 -30.88 -11.96
C HIS A 215 -1.18 -30.94 -11.03
N PRO A 216 -1.03 -31.40 -9.77
CA PRO A 216 -2.15 -31.49 -8.86
C PRO A 216 -2.65 -30.07 -8.55
N GLN A 217 -3.96 -29.86 -8.65
CA GLN A 217 -4.61 -28.62 -8.23
C GLN A 217 -4.01 -27.33 -8.86
N TRP A 218 -3.40 -27.43 -10.03
CA TRP A 218 -2.69 -26.31 -10.67
C TRP A 218 -3.55 -25.05 -10.81
N GLN A 219 -4.85 -25.21 -11.06
CA GLN A 219 -5.80 -24.10 -11.19
C GLN A 219 -5.89 -23.25 -9.93
N LYS A 220 -5.90 -23.90 -8.77
CA LYS A 220 -5.99 -23.21 -7.48
C LYS A 220 -4.66 -22.58 -7.12
N LEU A 221 -3.56 -23.33 -7.30
CA LEU A 221 -2.22 -22.87 -6.93
C LEU A 221 -1.84 -21.62 -7.74
N ASN A 222 -1.89 -21.69 -9.07
CA ASN A 222 -1.51 -20.54 -9.91
C ASN A 222 -2.41 -19.31 -9.71
N LEU A 223 -3.70 -19.51 -9.42
CA LEU A 223 -4.60 -18.41 -9.12
C LEU A 223 -4.30 -17.77 -7.76
N GLN A 224 -3.94 -18.58 -6.76
CA GLN A 224 -3.53 -18.09 -5.45
C GLN A 224 -2.19 -17.36 -5.52
N ASP A 225 -1.23 -17.93 -6.24
CA ASP A 225 0.09 -17.34 -6.43
C ASP A 225 -0.01 -15.98 -7.14
N ALA A 226 -0.74 -15.89 -8.26
CA ALA A 226 -0.96 -14.63 -8.97
C ALA A 226 -1.60 -13.56 -8.06
N ARG A 227 -2.65 -13.91 -7.32
CA ARG A 227 -3.32 -12.97 -6.40
C ARG A 227 -2.45 -12.55 -5.23
N PHE A 228 -1.64 -13.46 -4.72
CA PHE A 228 -0.73 -13.16 -3.62
C PHE A 228 0.34 -12.17 -4.08
N GLU A 229 0.97 -12.42 -5.23
CA GLU A 229 1.94 -11.50 -5.82
C GLU A 229 1.32 -10.14 -6.14
N GLU A 230 0.08 -10.09 -6.65
CA GLU A 230 -0.64 -8.83 -6.86
C GLU A 230 -0.83 -8.04 -5.56
N LEU A 231 -1.20 -8.72 -4.48
CA LEU A 231 -1.39 -8.07 -3.17
C LEU A 231 -0.08 -7.49 -2.64
N GLU A 232 1.03 -8.22 -2.78
CA GLU A 232 2.36 -7.72 -2.39
C GLU A 232 2.75 -6.46 -3.16
N VAL A 233 2.52 -6.44 -4.48
CA VAL A 233 2.80 -5.26 -5.31
C VAL A 233 1.88 -4.08 -4.96
N VAL A 234 0.60 -4.34 -4.70
CA VAL A 234 -0.34 -3.30 -4.26
C VAL A 234 0.06 -2.71 -2.90
N GLU A 235 0.55 -3.53 -1.98
CA GLU A 235 1.07 -3.06 -0.70
C GLU A 235 2.33 -2.20 -0.87
N ALA A 236 3.27 -2.62 -1.72
CA ALA A 236 4.46 -1.84 -2.06
C ALA A 236 4.11 -0.48 -2.70
N ILE A 237 3.10 -0.42 -3.57
CA ILE A 237 2.60 0.85 -4.14
C ILE A 237 2.07 1.76 -3.03
N LYS A 238 1.29 1.23 -2.08
CA LYS A 238 0.75 2.00 -0.96
C LYS A 238 1.87 2.53 -0.05
N GLU A 239 2.92 1.74 0.15
CA GLU A 239 4.09 2.18 0.91
C GLU A 239 4.81 3.35 0.20
N CYS A 240 5.04 3.24 -1.12
CA CYS A 240 5.59 4.34 -1.92
C CYS A 240 4.73 5.62 -1.82
N GLU A 241 3.40 5.49 -1.86
CA GLU A 241 2.49 6.63 -1.74
C GLU A 241 2.52 7.28 -0.35
N LYS A 242 2.61 6.48 0.72
CA LYS A 242 2.80 7.00 2.10
C LYS A 242 4.13 7.74 2.22
N ASP A 243 5.19 7.21 1.64
CA ASP A 243 6.51 7.84 1.61
C ASP A 243 6.50 9.17 0.86
N GLU A 244 5.88 9.20 -0.31
CA GLU A 244 5.71 10.43 -1.09
C GLU A 244 4.93 11.49 -0.29
N GLN A 245 3.83 11.09 0.36
CA GLN A 245 3.04 11.99 1.21
C GLN A 245 3.86 12.52 2.38
N SER A 246 4.65 11.66 3.03
CA SER A 246 5.54 12.02 4.14
C SER A 246 6.59 13.05 3.72
N VAL A 247 7.22 12.88 2.55
CA VAL A 247 8.17 13.86 2.00
C VAL A 247 7.49 15.21 1.75
N ARG A 248 6.33 15.21 1.08
CA ARG A 248 5.58 16.45 0.78
C ARG A 248 5.09 17.14 2.04
N GLU A 249 4.67 16.38 3.05
CA GLU A 249 4.21 16.93 4.32
C GLU A 249 5.36 17.56 5.12
N ARG A 250 6.54 16.95 5.13
CA ARG A 250 7.74 17.56 5.73
C ARG A 250 8.11 18.87 5.04
N ALA A 251 8.10 18.90 3.71
CA ALA A 251 8.33 20.12 2.95
C ALA A 251 7.29 21.20 3.26
N ARG A 252 6.01 20.83 3.39
CA ARG A 252 4.92 21.74 3.78
C ARG A 252 5.13 22.33 5.18
N ARG A 253 5.47 21.49 6.18
CA ARG A 253 5.74 21.95 7.55
C ARG A 253 6.93 22.92 7.59
N ARG A 254 7.99 22.64 6.82
CA ARG A 254 9.13 23.54 6.70
C ARG A 254 8.74 24.87 6.05
N GLY A 255 8.02 24.84 4.94
CA GLY A 255 7.54 26.04 4.26
C GLY A 255 6.68 26.92 5.18
N ALA A 256 5.76 26.32 5.92
CA ALA A 256 4.94 27.03 6.91
C ALA A 256 5.78 27.66 8.03
N LYS A 257 6.79 26.94 8.55
CA LYS A 257 7.72 27.46 9.57
C LYS A 257 8.54 28.63 9.02
N ASP A 258 9.04 28.52 7.79
CA ASP A 258 9.83 29.57 7.14
C ASP A 258 8.97 30.81 6.84
N GLY A 259 7.71 30.61 6.41
CA GLY A 259 6.73 31.69 6.21
C GLY A 259 6.44 32.45 7.50
N LEU A 260 6.13 31.73 8.59
CA LEU A 260 5.90 32.33 9.90
C LEU A 260 7.13 33.09 10.41
N ALA A 261 8.33 32.53 10.23
CA ALA A 261 9.58 33.19 10.62
C ALA A 261 9.81 34.49 9.83
N LYS A 262 9.43 34.54 8.55
CA LYS A 262 9.53 35.74 7.71
C LYS A 262 8.56 36.84 8.16
N GLU A 263 7.34 36.47 8.56
CA GLU A 263 6.34 37.40 9.10
C GLU A 263 6.78 37.99 10.45
N LEU A 264 7.31 37.16 11.35
CA LEU A 264 7.82 37.59 12.66
C LEU A 264 9.08 38.46 12.55
N ALA A 265 9.92 38.26 11.54
CA ALA A 265 11.19 38.97 11.38
C ALA A 265 11.07 40.35 10.69
N GLY A 266 9.86 40.85 10.43
CA GLY A 266 9.68 42.22 9.94
C GLY A 266 10.32 42.51 8.57
N GLY A 267 10.40 41.50 7.70
CA GLY A 267 10.63 41.74 6.27
C GLY A 267 12.02 42.20 5.84
N ASP A 268 13.13 41.76 6.43
CA ASP A 268 14.40 41.62 5.69
C ASP A 268 15.37 40.66 6.40
N MET A 269 15.44 39.41 5.92
CA MET A 269 16.51 38.46 6.25
C MET A 269 17.01 37.79 4.97
N SER A 270 17.30 38.59 3.94
CA SER A 270 17.73 38.10 2.62
C SER A 270 19.10 37.39 2.59
N LYS A 271 19.80 37.18 3.72
CA LYS A 271 21.22 36.79 3.70
C LYS A 271 21.69 35.72 4.69
N VAL A 272 20.82 34.83 5.16
CA VAL A 272 21.30 33.59 5.79
C VAL A 272 20.67 32.39 5.12
N ALA A 273 21.39 31.81 4.15
CA ALA A 273 21.08 30.51 3.59
C ALA A 273 21.16 29.49 4.73
N ARG A 274 20.03 29.24 5.41
CA ARG A 274 19.93 28.15 6.38
C ARG A 274 20.18 26.86 5.62
N ASN A 275 21.18 26.09 6.04
CA ASN A 275 21.42 24.77 5.47
C ASN A 275 20.16 23.91 5.67
N ARG A 276 19.44 23.68 4.58
CA ARG A 276 18.15 22.97 4.56
C ARG A 276 18.33 21.46 4.44
N GLU A 277 19.56 20.99 4.18
CA GLU A 277 19.85 19.60 3.80
C GLU A 277 20.23 18.73 5.01
N GLY A 278 20.34 19.31 6.20
CA GLY A 278 20.93 18.60 7.34
C GLY A 278 22.42 18.34 7.12
N TRP A 279 23.09 17.79 8.13
CA TRP A 279 24.51 17.44 8.03
C TRP A 279 24.69 16.23 7.10
N VAL A 280 24.70 16.47 5.78
CA VAL A 280 25.14 15.48 4.80
C VAL A 280 26.65 15.63 4.66
N GLU A 281 27.41 14.70 5.26
CA GLU A 281 28.85 14.58 5.00
C GLU A 281 29.04 14.15 3.54
N THR A 282 29.38 15.09 2.66
CA THR A 282 29.90 14.76 1.33
C THR A 282 31.31 14.20 1.50
N VAL A 283 31.43 12.87 1.49
CA VAL A 283 32.74 12.20 1.42
C VAL A 283 33.33 12.50 0.04
N LYS A 284 34.41 13.29 0.00
CA LYS A 284 35.18 13.49 -1.24
C LYS A 284 35.94 12.19 -1.56
N THR A 285 35.62 11.60 -2.70
CA THR A 285 36.46 10.62 -3.41
C THR A 285 37.63 11.30 -4.09
#